data_AF-A0A7X8HC23-F1
#
_entry.id   AF-A0A7X8HC23-F1
#
_cell.length_a   1.000
_cell.length_b   1.000
_cell.length_c   1.000
_cell.angle_alpha   90.00
_cell.angle_beta   90.00
_cell.angle_gamma   90.00
#
_symmetry.space_group_name_H-M   'P 1'
#
loop_
_entity.id
_entity.type
_entity.pdbx_description
1 polymer ?
#
loop_
_entity_poly.entity_id
_entity_poly.type
_entity_poly.pdbx_seq_one_letter_code
_entity_poly.pdbx_strand_id
1 'polypeptide(L)'
;MPDNFFNLNNPDFYGILLRFVINTAFLVVLIGVVYFRYTKKEKFLFTFFLMGIIVFFITAMLKSVFIEFGMAVGLIAIFAVLRFRTRNFSLKDMSYMFATIGVSVINSLKLVGFPVLGVIIFNLIIIGSAILLEEFTIRHNTTTYTIVIEDLDLLKNSKRQKLLKELSSLTGKEIVRFK
;
A
#
# COMPACT_ATOMS: atom_id res chain seq x y z
N MET A 1 -4.90 -3.74 -39.74
CA MET A 1 -5.32 -4.72 -38.71
C MET A 1 -5.69 -3.97 -37.43
N PRO A 2 -6.95 -3.49 -37.28
CA PRO A 2 -7.41 -2.74 -36.10
C PRO A 2 -8.19 -3.59 -35.07
N ASP A 3 -8.43 -4.88 -35.33
CA ASP A 3 -9.48 -5.62 -34.62
C ASP A 3 -9.05 -6.18 -33.24
N ASN A 4 -7.76 -6.09 -32.90
CA ASN A 4 -7.22 -6.56 -31.61
C ASN A 4 -7.07 -5.45 -30.55
N PHE A 5 -7.41 -4.19 -30.85
CA PHE A 5 -7.22 -3.09 -29.89
C PHE A 5 -8.19 -3.14 -28.72
N PHE A 6 -9.45 -3.56 -28.95
CA PHE A 6 -10.52 -3.59 -27.95
C PHE A 6 -10.97 -5.02 -27.57
N ASN A 7 -10.29 -6.05 -28.09
CA ASN A 7 -10.72 -7.42 -27.85
C ASN A 7 -10.22 -7.91 -26.48
N LEU A 8 -11.10 -7.84 -25.48
CA LEU A 8 -10.86 -8.38 -24.12
C LEU A 8 -10.89 -9.91 -24.07
N ASN A 9 -11.24 -10.59 -25.17
CA ASN A 9 -11.33 -12.04 -25.22
C ASN A 9 -9.97 -12.73 -25.41
N ASN A 10 -8.91 -12.15 -24.84
CA ASN A 10 -7.57 -12.72 -24.89
C ASN A 10 -7.38 -13.65 -23.68
N PRO A 11 -7.04 -14.95 -23.88
CA PRO A 11 -6.82 -15.89 -22.78
C PRO A 11 -5.71 -15.43 -21.81
N ASP A 12 -4.71 -14.69 -22.30
CA ASP A 12 -3.64 -14.13 -21.47
C ASP A 12 -4.19 -13.13 -20.43
N PHE A 13 -5.16 -12.29 -20.83
CA PHE A 13 -5.77 -11.30 -19.94
C PHE A 13 -6.52 -11.97 -18.77
N TYR A 14 -7.37 -12.95 -19.08
CA TYR A 14 -8.09 -13.71 -18.06
C TYR A 14 -7.16 -14.52 -17.16
N GLY A 15 -6.10 -15.11 -17.73
CA GLY A 15 -5.08 -15.82 -16.96
C GLY A 15 -4.39 -14.93 -15.93
N ILE A 16 -4.03 -13.70 -16.32
CA ILE A 16 -3.41 -12.71 -15.42
C ILE A 16 -4.39 -12.25 -14.35
N LEU A 17 -5.65 -11.99 -14.71
CA LEU A 17 -6.68 -11.57 -13.75
C LEU A 17 -6.95 -12.66 -12.70
N LEU A 18 -7.03 -13.93 -13.12
CA LEU A 18 -7.21 -15.06 -12.19
C LEU A 18 -6.02 -15.18 -11.25
N ARG A 19 -4.79 -15.11 -11.78
CA ARG A 19 -3.57 -15.10 -10.96
C ARG A 19 -3.52 -13.91 -10.01
N PHE A 20 -4.04 -12.74 -10.42
CA PHE A 20 -4.13 -11.56 -9.58
C PHE A 20 -5.08 -11.77 -8.39
N VAL A 21 -6.23 -12.39 -8.61
CA VAL A 21 -7.18 -12.73 -7.54
C VAL A 21 -6.52 -13.70 -6.53
N ILE A 22 -5.83 -14.73 -7.02
CA ILE A 22 -5.08 -15.66 -6.17
C ILE A 22 -4.01 -14.90 -5.38
N ASN A 23 -3.17 -14.10 -6.05
CA ASN A 23 -2.14 -13.29 -5.41
C ASN A 23 -2.72 -12.37 -4.33
N THR A 24 -3.83 -11.68 -4.64
CA THR A 24 -4.49 -10.78 -3.69
C THR A 24 -5.04 -11.55 -2.49
N ALA A 25 -5.63 -12.73 -2.69
CA ALA A 25 -6.11 -13.56 -1.59
C ALA A 25 -4.96 -13.98 -0.65
N PHE A 26 -3.82 -14.40 -1.21
CA PHE A 26 -2.63 -14.73 -0.42
C PHE A 26 -2.03 -13.51 0.29
N LEU A 27 -2.00 -12.34 -0.37
CA LEU A 27 -1.58 -11.09 0.26
C LEU A 27 -2.51 -10.72 1.43
N VAL A 28 -3.83 -10.89 1.27
CA VAL A 28 -4.80 -10.66 2.35
C VAL A 28 -4.57 -11.59 3.52
N VAL A 29 -4.29 -12.87 3.30
CA VAL A 29 -3.98 -13.81 4.39
C VAL A 29 -2.64 -13.45 5.05
N LEU A 30 -1.60 -13.21 4.26
CA LEU A 30 -0.26 -12.92 4.78
C LEU A 30 -0.24 -11.61 5.58
N ILE A 31 -0.80 -10.55 5.04
CA ILE A 31 -0.77 -9.23 5.66
C ILE A 31 -1.87 -9.11 6.73
N GLY A 32 -3.08 -9.58 6.43
CA GLY A 32 -4.23 -9.48 7.32
C GLY A 32 -4.20 -10.45 8.50
N VAL A 33 -3.80 -11.72 8.30
CA VAL A 33 -3.81 -12.72 9.39
C VAL A 33 -2.47 -12.78 10.09
N VAL A 34 -1.36 -12.85 9.35
CA VAL A 34 -0.03 -12.98 9.96
C VAL A 34 0.44 -11.62 10.45
N TYR A 35 0.64 -10.65 9.56
CA TYR A 35 1.26 -9.39 9.95
C TYR A 35 0.44 -8.59 10.99
N PHE A 36 -0.89 -8.51 10.82
CA PHE A 36 -1.76 -7.81 11.77
C PHE A 36 -1.74 -8.44 13.17
N ARG A 37 -1.71 -9.79 13.26
CA ARG A 37 -1.70 -10.51 14.54
C ARG A 37 -0.43 -10.25 15.35
N TYR A 38 0.73 -10.15 14.69
CA TYR A 38 2.01 -9.99 15.37
C TYR A 38 2.40 -8.53 15.60
N THR A 39 2.16 -7.63 14.65
CA THR A 39 2.75 -6.29 14.68
C THR A 39 1.76 -5.19 15.10
N LYS A 40 0.44 -5.36 14.87
CA LYS A 40 -0.63 -4.38 15.17
C LYS A 40 -0.37 -2.94 14.68
N LYS A 41 0.59 -2.72 13.76
CA LYS A 41 0.90 -1.40 13.19
C LYS A 41 0.21 -1.30 11.83
N GLU A 42 -0.96 -0.71 11.84
CA GLU A 42 -1.81 -0.53 10.64
C GLU A 42 -1.15 0.32 9.54
N LYS A 43 -0.17 1.16 9.92
CA LYS A 43 0.58 2.02 9.00
C LYS A 43 1.36 1.28 7.91
N PHE A 44 1.63 -0.01 8.07
CA PHE A 44 2.39 -0.81 7.10
C PHE A 44 1.50 -1.61 6.14
N LEU A 45 0.20 -1.73 6.42
CA LEU A 45 -0.73 -2.51 5.59
C LEU A 45 -0.78 -1.92 4.17
N PHE A 46 -0.98 -0.61 4.07
CA PHE A 46 -0.98 0.13 2.81
C PHE A 46 0.25 -0.21 1.95
N THR A 47 1.43 -0.12 2.55
CA THR A 47 2.70 -0.32 1.86
C THR A 47 2.87 -1.74 1.33
N PHE A 48 2.58 -2.75 2.15
CA PHE A 48 2.75 -4.14 1.71
C PHE A 48 1.76 -4.54 0.63
N PHE A 49 0.50 -4.11 0.74
CA PHE A 49 -0.49 -4.42 -0.29
C PHE A 49 -0.17 -3.71 -1.60
N LEU A 50 0.07 -2.40 -1.57
CA LEU A 50 0.33 -1.63 -2.79
C LEU A 50 1.59 -2.14 -3.49
N MET A 51 2.65 -2.41 -2.73
CA MET A 51 3.88 -2.97 -3.29
C MET A 51 3.68 -4.36 -3.89
N GLY A 52 2.95 -5.26 -3.19
CA GLY A 52 2.65 -6.59 -3.71
C GLY A 52 1.82 -6.57 -5.00
N ILE A 53 0.82 -5.68 -5.08
CA ILE A 53 0.00 -5.48 -6.28
C ILE A 53 0.85 -5.00 -7.45
N ILE A 54 1.70 -4.01 -7.23
CA ILE A 54 2.56 -3.43 -8.26
C ILE A 54 3.58 -4.45 -8.77
N VAL A 55 4.28 -5.14 -7.85
CA VAL A 55 5.26 -6.18 -8.25
C VAL A 55 4.58 -7.25 -9.09
N PHE A 56 3.39 -7.73 -8.67
CA PHE A 56 2.63 -8.72 -9.43
C PHE A 56 2.32 -8.26 -10.85
N PHE A 57 1.80 -7.05 -11.03
CA PHE A 57 1.45 -6.58 -12.37
C PHE A 57 2.67 -6.39 -13.25
N ILE A 58 3.78 -5.90 -12.71
CA ILE A 58 4.99 -5.73 -13.52
C ILE A 58 5.52 -7.10 -13.95
N THR A 59 5.61 -8.08 -13.05
CA THR A 59 6.08 -9.43 -13.42
C THR A 59 5.11 -10.12 -14.37
N ALA A 60 3.79 -9.99 -14.17
CA ALA A 60 2.79 -10.56 -15.06
C ALA A 60 2.83 -9.97 -16.49
N MET A 61 3.25 -8.71 -16.63
CA MET A 61 3.43 -8.05 -17.94
C MET A 61 4.77 -8.42 -18.62
N LEU A 62 5.68 -9.09 -17.92
CA LEU A 62 6.93 -9.53 -18.49
C LEU A 62 6.79 -10.98 -18.98
N LYS A 63 7.01 -11.21 -20.28
CA LYS A 63 7.05 -12.57 -20.84
C LYS A 63 8.39 -13.28 -20.64
N SER A 64 9.43 -12.57 -20.16
CA SER A 64 10.80 -13.10 -20.07
C SER A 64 11.27 -13.21 -18.63
N VAL A 65 11.58 -14.44 -18.23
CA VAL A 65 12.15 -14.80 -16.92
C VAL A 65 13.46 -14.04 -16.63
N PHE A 66 14.26 -13.72 -17.66
CA PHE A 66 15.48 -12.93 -17.49
C PHE A 66 15.19 -11.49 -17.06
N ILE A 67 14.10 -10.90 -17.57
CA ILE A 67 13.69 -9.54 -17.19
C ILE A 67 13.07 -9.56 -15.79
N GLU A 68 12.32 -10.61 -15.43
CA GLU A 68 11.81 -10.79 -14.06
C GLU A 68 12.95 -10.84 -13.03
N PHE A 69 14.05 -11.54 -13.34
CA PHE A 69 15.22 -11.59 -12.47
C PHE A 69 15.93 -10.22 -12.38
N GLY A 70 16.15 -9.55 -13.51
CA GLY A 70 16.72 -8.19 -13.53
C GLY A 70 15.88 -7.18 -12.76
N MET A 71 14.56 -7.35 -12.78
CA MET A 71 13.64 -6.53 -12.01
C MET A 71 13.73 -6.81 -10.50
N ALA A 72 13.79 -8.08 -10.08
CA ALA A 72 13.99 -8.44 -8.68
C ALA A 72 15.30 -7.84 -8.12
N VAL A 73 16.37 -7.86 -8.92
CA VAL A 73 17.64 -7.20 -8.58
C VAL A 73 17.48 -5.68 -8.52
N GLY A 74 16.78 -5.07 -9.49
CA GLY A 74 16.51 -3.63 -9.50
C GLY A 74 15.68 -3.16 -8.30
N LEU A 75 14.70 -3.96 -7.87
CA LEU A 75 13.90 -3.73 -6.66
C LEU A 75 14.77 -3.69 -5.41
N ILE A 76 15.64 -4.68 -5.24
CA ILE A 76 16.58 -4.75 -4.12
C ILE A 76 17.52 -3.53 -4.14
N ALA A 77 17.98 -3.10 -5.32
CA ALA A 77 18.82 -1.91 -5.45
C ALA A 77 18.09 -0.63 -5.03
N ILE A 78 16.83 -0.45 -5.44
CA ILE A 78 15.99 0.68 -5.01
C ILE A 78 15.81 0.67 -3.49
N PHE A 79 15.51 -0.49 -2.88
CA PHE A 79 15.38 -0.60 -1.42
C PHE A 79 16.70 -0.35 -0.67
N ALA A 80 17.83 -0.80 -1.23
CA ALA A 80 19.15 -0.51 -0.67
C ALA A 80 19.40 1.00 -0.67
N VAL A 81 19.20 1.69 -1.81
CA VAL A 81 19.39 3.15 -1.91
C VAL A 81 18.41 3.91 -1.01
N LEU A 82 17.14 3.50 -0.94
CA LEU A 82 16.14 4.13 -0.05
C LEU A 82 16.49 3.95 1.43
N ARG A 83 17.09 2.82 1.82
CA ARG A 83 17.52 2.56 3.20
C ARG A 83 18.71 3.44 3.61
N PHE A 84 19.57 3.83 2.69
CA PHE A 84 20.76 4.66 2.96
C PHE A 84 20.51 6.18 2.81
N ARG A 85 19.27 6.61 2.57
CA ARG A 85 18.96 8.03 2.43
C ARG A 85 18.82 8.71 3.79
N THR A 86 19.49 9.85 3.95
CA THR A 86 19.47 10.73 5.13
C THR A 86 18.10 11.36 5.45
N ARG A 87 17.11 11.29 4.54
CA ARG A 87 15.76 11.81 4.75
C ARG A 87 14.79 10.66 5.02
N ASN A 88 14.17 10.66 6.20
CA ASN A 88 13.13 9.72 6.59
C ASN A 88 11.92 9.85 5.65
N PHE A 89 11.86 9.01 4.62
CA PHE A 89 10.64 8.83 3.85
C PHE A 89 9.62 8.07 4.68
N SER A 90 8.36 8.53 4.66
CA SER A 90 7.30 7.70 5.21
C SER A 90 7.12 6.46 4.33
N LEU A 91 6.68 5.35 4.93
CA LEU A 91 6.43 4.11 4.21
C LEU A 91 5.39 4.30 3.10
N LYS A 92 4.40 5.18 3.32
CA LYS A 92 3.40 5.56 2.32
C LYS A 92 4.05 6.24 1.11
N ASP A 93 4.95 7.20 1.32
CA ASP A 93 5.64 7.89 0.22
C ASP A 93 6.45 6.92 -0.64
N MET A 94 7.17 5.99 -0.01
CA MET A 94 7.91 4.94 -0.75
C MET A 94 6.98 4.08 -1.60
N SER A 95 5.79 3.75 -1.07
CA SER A 95 4.80 2.92 -1.77
C SER A 95 4.20 3.64 -2.97
N TYR A 96 3.95 4.95 -2.85
CA TYR A 96 3.50 5.77 -3.98
C TYR A 96 4.59 5.94 -5.03
N MET A 97 5.86 6.16 -4.64
CA MET A 97 6.96 6.16 -5.60
C MET A 97 7.04 4.82 -6.35
N PHE A 98 6.86 3.73 -5.61
CA PHE A 98 6.85 2.40 -6.17
C PHE A 98 5.70 2.17 -7.16
N ALA A 99 4.48 2.61 -6.80
CA ALA A 99 3.33 2.56 -7.68
C ALA A 99 3.51 3.40 -8.96
N THR A 100 4.08 4.60 -8.85
CA THR A 100 4.41 5.45 -10.01
C THR A 100 5.40 4.76 -10.95
N ILE A 101 6.45 4.14 -10.40
CA ILE A 101 7.41 3.37 -11.19
C ILE A 101 6.69 2.22 -11.90
N GLY A 102 5.87 1.47 -11.18
CA GLY A 102 5.16 0.32 -11.74
C GLY A 102 4.20 0.67 -12.86
N VAL A 103 3.38 1.71 -12.67
CA VAL A 103 2.49 2.27 -13.72
C VAL A 103 3.31 2.67 -14.95
N SER A 104 4.45 3.34 -14.75
CA SER A 104 5.33 3.75 -15.85
C SER A 104 5.89 2.56 -16.62
N VAL A 105 6.34 1.52 -15.89
CA VAL A 105 6.88 0.29 -16.51
C VAL A 105 5.79 -0.40 -17.31
N ILE A 106 4.63 -0.66 -16.70
CA ILE A 106 3.48 -1.31 -17.35
C ILE A 106 3.09 -0.58 -18.63
N ASN A 107 3.05 0.76 -18.61
CA ASN A 107 2.68 1.57 -19.78
C ASN A 107 3.79 1.63 -20.85
N SER A 108 5.05 1.47 -20.47
CA SER A 108 6.18 1.47 -21.41
C SER A 108 6.39 0.13 -22.13
N LEU A 109 5.89 -0.97 -21.56
CA LEU A 109 6.05 -2.30 -22.12
C LEU A 109 5.19 -2.47 -23.38
N LYS A 110 5.86 -2.59 -24.54
CA LYS A 110 5.21 -2.87 -25.81
C LYS A 110 4.89 -4.37 -25.92
N LEU A 111 3.70 -4.74 -25.52
CA LEU A 111 3.23 -6.13 -25.60
C LEU A 111 2.61 -6.42 -26.97
N VAL A 112 3.38 -7.09 -27.83
CA VAL A 112 2.86 -7.58 -29.13
C VAL A 112 1.78 -8.64 -28.86
N GLY A 113 0.56 -8.36 -29.31
CA GLY A 113 -0.59 -9.28 -29.18
C GLY A 113 -1.41 -9.14 -27.89
N PHE A 114 -1.06 -8.23 -26.98
CA PHE A 114 -1.87 -7.95 -25.79
C PHE A 114 -2.79 -6.73 -26.03
N PRO A 115 -4.08 -6.80 -25.62
CA PRO A 115 -5.02 -5.70 -25.85
C PRO A 115 -4.65 -4.46 -25.04
N VAL A 116 -4.67 -3.29 -25.67
CA VAL A 116 -4.41 -1.99 -25.01
C VAL A 116 -5.42 -1.73 -23.90
N LEU A 117 -6.68 -2.13 -24.10
CA LEU A 117 -7.70 -2.10 -23.04
C LEU A 117 -7.27 -2.87 -21.78
N GLY A 118 -6.58 -4.00 -21.92
CA GLY A 118 -6.11 -4.78 -20.78
C GLY A 118 -5.13 -3.98 -19.91
N VAL A 119 -4.23 -3.22 -20.56
CA VAL A 119 -3.28 -2.33 -19.88
C VAL A 119 -4.02 -1.21 -19.14
N ILE A 120 -5.04 -0.62 -19.77
CA ILE A 120 -5.88 0.40 -19.13
C ILE A 120 -6.59 -0.18 -17.90
N ILE A 121 -7.17 -1.37 -18.00
CA ILE A 121 -7.84 -2.04 -16.88
C ILE A 121 -6.86 -2.28 -15.72
N PHE A 122 -5.63 -2.73 -15.99
CA PHE A 122 -4.64 -2.92 -14.93
C PHE A 122 -4.25 -1.62 -14.23
N ASN A 123 -4.07 -0.53 -14.98
CA ASN A 123 -3.84 0.79 -14.39
C ASN A 123 -5.02 1.22 -13.50
N LEU A 124 -6.26 1.01 -13.96
CA LEU A 124 -7.45 1.30 -13.16
C LEU A 124 -7.53 0.43 -11.90
N ILE A 125 -7.14 -0.85 -11.97
CA ILE A 125 -7.08 -1.74 -10.80
C ILE A 125 -6.02 -1.24 -9.81
N ILE A 126 -4.85 -0.82 -10.28
CA ILE A 126 -3.78 -0.28 -9.43
C ILE A 126 -4.26 0.97 -8.69
N ILE A 127 -4.83 1.93 -9.43
CA ILE A 127 -5.35 3.18 -8.86
C ILE A 127 -6.51 2.88 -7.89
N GLY A 128 -7.46 2.03 -8.31
CA GLY A 128 -8.59 1.61 -7.47
C GLY A 128 -8.14 0.93 -6.18
N SER A 129 -7.13 0.07 -6.26
CA SER A 129 -6.53 -0.58 -5.09
C SER A 129 -5.87 0.44 -4.16
N ALA A 130 -5.14 1.43 -4.71
CA ALA A 130 -4.55 2.50 -3.90
C ALA A 130 -5.62 3.31 -3.15
N ILE A 131 -6.73 3.66 -3.83
CA ILE A 131 -7.85 4.39 -3.21
C ILE A 131 -8.51 3.55 -2.11
N LEU A 132 -8.80 2.27 -2.38
CA LEU A 132 -9.38 1.35 -1.38
C LEU A 132 -8.47 1.20 -0.15
N LEU A 133 -7.16 1.07 -0.37
CA LEU A 133 -6.18 0.96 0.71
C LEU A 133 -6.04 2.27 1.50
N GLU A 134 -6.13 3.44 0.85
CA GLU A 134 -6.08 4.73 1.54
C GLU A 134 -7.32 4.93 2.41
N GLU A 135 -8.52 4.65 1.89
CA GLU A 135 -9.78 4.71 2.66
C GLU A 135 -9.74 3.73 3.86
N PHE A 136 -9.28 2.51 3.64
CA PHE A 136 -9.13 1.52 4.72
C PHE A 136 -8.12 1.98 5.78
N THR A 137 -7.01 2.58 5.35
CA THR A 137 -5.97 3.10 6.24
C THR A 137 -6.47 4.29 7.06
N ILE A 138 -7.20 5.24 6.44
CA ILE A 138 -7.75 6.42 7.12
C ILE A 138 -8.72 6.00 8.23
N ARG A 139 -9.61 5.02 7.95
CA ARG A 139 -10.58 4.53 8.94
C ARG A 139 -9.95 3.89 10.17
N HIS A 140 -8.76 3.31 10.06
CA HIS A 140 -8.12 2.58 11.15
C HIS A 140 -7.02 3.41 11.85
N ASN A 141 -6.43 4.41 11.16
CA ASN A 141 -5.30 5.16 11.69
C ASN A 141 -5.68 6.06 12.89
N THR A 142 -5.55 5.51 14.09
CA THR A 142 -5.70 6.25 15.35
C THR A 142 -4.55 7.25 15.47
N THR A 143 -4.86 8.55 15.33
CA THR A 143 -3.86 9.61 15.39
C THR A 143 -3.38 9.75 16.84
N THR A 144 -2.12 9.37 17.12
CA THR A 144 -1.52 9.50 18.45
C THR A 144 -1.01 10.93 18.62
N TYR A 145 -1.63 11.70 19.52
CA TYR A 145 -1.16 13.02 19.92
C TYR A 145 -0.37 12.91 21.22
N THR A 146 0.87 13.41 21.23
CA THR A 146 1.65 13.58 22.46
C THR A 146 1.31 14.93 23.04
N ILE A 147 0.59 14.95 24.15
CA ILE A 147 0.28 16.17 24.91
C ILE A 147 1.31 16.24 26.04
N VAL A 148 2.12 17.31 26.06
CA VAL A 148 3.04 17.59 27.16
C VAL A 148 2.27 18.39 28.20
N ILE A 149 2.06 17.80 29.36
CA ILE A 149 1.38 18.44 30.49
C ILE A 149 2.48 18.92 31.44
N GLU A 150 2.56 20.23 31.68
CA GLU A 150 3.54 20.83 32.60
C GLU A 150 3.13 20.69 34.08
N ASP A 151 1.83 20.47 34.33
CA ASP A 151 1.28 20.41 35.69
C ASP A 151 1.20 18.97 36.22
N LEU A 152 2.19 18.60 37.05
CA LEU A 152 2.33 17.29 37.68
C LEU A 152 1.27 17.00 38.76
N ASP A 153 0.58 18.02 39.28
CA ASP A 153 -0.45 17.84 40.32
C ASP A 153 -1.75 17.23 39.75
N LEU A 154 -2.04 17.45 38.47
CA LEU A 154 -3.16 16.83 37.75
C LEU A 154 -3.00 15.32 37.57
N LEU A 155 -1.76 14.85 37.43
CA LEU A 155 -1.42 13.42 37.31
C LEU A 155 -1.50 12.68 38.65
N LYS A 156 -1.29 13.39 39.76
CA LYS A 156 -1.16 12.79 41.10
C LYS A 156 -2.50 12.55 41.78
N ASN A 157 -3.55 13.30 41.43
CA ASN A 157 -4.78 13.38 42.24
C ASN A 157 -6.11 13.12 41.50
N SER A 158 -6.11 12.81 40.20
CA SER A 158 -7.37 12.72 39.44
C SER A 158 -7.77 11.29 39.05
N LYS A 159 -9.03 10.91 39.39
CA LYS A 159 -9.68 9.71 38.87
C LYS A 159 -9.65 9.78 37.34
N ARG A 160 -9.13 8.72 36.69
CA ARG A 160 -8.99 8.52 35.23
C ARG A 160 -10.05 9.19 34.33
N GLN A 161 -11.31 9.24 34.77
CA GLN A 161 -12.42 9.85 34.03
C GLN A 161 -12.44 11.39 34.02
N LYS A 162 -11.96 12.07 35.08
CA LYS A 162 -11.86 13.54 35.12
C LYS A 162 -10.77 14.05 34.18
N LEU A 163 -9.61 13.39 34.20
CA LEU A 163 -8.47 13.67 33.32
C LEU A 163 -8.85 13.57 31.83
N LEU A 164 -9.64 12.56 31.45
CA LEU A 164 -10.12 12.40 30.08
C LEU A 164 -11.07 13.53 29.65
N LYS A 165 -11.96 13.98 30.53
CA LYS A 165 -12.87 15.11 30.25
C LYS A 165 -12.11 16.43 30.13
N GLU A 166 -11.15 16.70 31.02
CA GLU A 166 -10.32 17.89 30.97
C GLU A 166 -9.43 17.91 29.72
N LEU A 167 -8.76 16.81 29.41
CA LEU A 167 -7.95 16.70 28.20
C LEU A 167 -8.80 16.86 26.93
N SER A 168 -10.03 16.35 26.92
CA SER A 168 -10.96 16.55 25.80
C SER A 168 -11.40 18.01 25.68
N SER A 169 -11.66 18.69 26.81
CA SER A 169 -12.00 20.12 26.81
C SER A 169 -10.83 21.03 26.40
N LEU A 170 -9.59 20.68 26.76
CA LEU A 170 -8.39 21.45 26.42
C LEU A 170 -7.95 21.25 24.97
N THR A 171 -8.20 20.07 24.40
CA THR A 171 -7.79 19.73 23.02
C THR A 171 -8.92 19.86 21.99
N GLY A 172 -10.17 20.04 22.44
CA GLY A 172 -11.35 20.07 21.57
C GLY A 172 -11.59 18.77 20.80
N LYS A 173 -10.98 17.66 21.22
CA LYS A 173 -11.05 16.35 20.56
C LYS A 173 -11.41 15.26 21.57
N GLU A 174 -12.13 14.24 21.13
CA GLU A 174 -12.38 13.06 21.95
C GLU A 174 -11.11 12.21 22.06
N ILE A 175 -10.59 12.06 23.28
CA ILE A 175 -9.39 11.26 23.54
C ILE A 175 -9.82 9.86 23.97
N VAL A 176 -9.53 8.87 23.13
CA VAL A 176 -9.97 7.48 23.30
C VAL A 176 -9.07 6.69 24.27
N ARG A 177 -7.76 7.01 24.33
CA ARG A 177 -6.80 6.40 25.27
C ARG A 177 -5.62 7.32 25.56
N PHE A 178 -5.10 7.28 26.79
CA PHE A 178 -3.81 7.85 27.18
C PHE A 178 -2.92 6.73 27.75
N LYS A 179 -1.60 6.82 27.56
CA LYS A 179 -0.61 5.85 28.08
C LYS A 179 0.51 6.60 28.78
#